data_AF-A0A1N6DG64-F1
#
_entry.id   AF-A0A1N6DG64-F1
#
_cell.length_a   1.000
_cell.length_b   1.000
_cell.length_c   1.000
_cell.angle_alpha   90.00
_cell.angle_beta   90.00
_cell.angle_gamma   90.00
#
_symmetry.space_group_name_H-M   'P 1'
#
loop_
_entity.id
_entity.type
_entity.pdbx_description
1 polymer ?
#
loop_
_entity_poly.entity_id
_entity_poly.type
_entity_poly.pdbx_seq_one_letter_code
_entity_poly.pdbx_strand_id
1 'polypeptide(L)'
;MTSAATTLAEARRRGVNLAESAGRLAVDSPREAFTPDLREALIAHKVEILGLLKSEATSPAEHSTSSLGATHSWPPRPKQLASWSLEKRELWGRRANQLEDEGLDWRAAEQQAYCEVAEAHGEPQPLETRR
;
A
#
# COMPACT_ATOMS: atom_id res chain seq x y z
N MET A 1 15.90 -22.38 -19.67
CA MET A 1 15.50 -20.97 -19.85
C MET A 1 14.45 -20.66 -18.81
N THR A 2 14.82 -20.01 -17.72
CA THR A 2 13.88 -19.59 -16.68
C THR A 2 13.11 -18.39 -17.24
N SER A 3 11.78 -18.43 -17.21
CA SER A 3 10.97 -17.31 -17.69
C SER A 3 10.73 -16.29 -16.57
N ALA A 4 10.37 -15.05 -16.91
CA ALA A 4 10.01 -14.02 -15.94
C ALA A 4 8.94 -14.48 -14.92
N ALA A 5 7.93 -15.21 -15.39
CA ALA A 5 6.87 -15.77 -14.54
C ALA A 5 7.41 -16.86 -13.59
N THR A 6 8.34 -17.70 -14.08
CA THR A 6 8.99 -18.73 -13.26
C THR A 6 9.85 -18.11 -12.16
N THR A 7 10.61 -17.06 -12.49
CA THR A 7 11.43 -16.31 -11.53
C THR A 7 10.57 -15.63 -10.46
N LEU A 8 9.45 -15.01 -10.84
CA LEU A 8 8.49 -14.40 -9.92
C LEU A 8 7.87 -15.44 -8.97
N ALA A 9 7.47 -16.60 -9.49
CA ALA A 9 6.92 -17.69 -8.69
C ALA A 9 7.96 -18.31 -7.75
N GLU A 10 9.22 -18.40 -8.17
CA GLU A 10 10.30 -18.88 -7.31
C GLU A 10 10.64 -17.89 -6.19
N ALA A 11 10.70 -16.59 -6.48
CA ALA A 11 10.87 -15.55 -5.48
C ALA A 11 9.77 -15.64 -4.40
N ARG A 12 8.49 -15.71 -4.81
CA ARG A 12 7.35 -15.87 -3.90
C ARG A 12 7.45 -17.14 -3.05
N ARG A 13 7.85 -18.27 -3.64
CA ARG A 13 8.06 -19.54 -2.90
C ARG A 13 9.15 -19.46 -1.84
N ARG A 14 10.15 -18.60 -2.04
CA ARG A 14 11.22 -18.34 -1.08
C ARG A 14 10.85 -17.29 -0.03
N GLY A 15 9.63 -16.75 -0.07
CA GLY A 15 9.18 -15.67 0.80
C GLY A 15 9.72 -14.29 0.40
N VAL A 16 10.21 -14.14 -0.83
CA VAL A 16 10.59 -12.84 -1.40
C VAL A 16 9.35 -12.21 -2.01
N ASN A 17 8.91 -11.11 -1.42
CA ASN A 17 7.79 -10.32 -1.90
C ASN A 17 8.29 -9.26 -2.90
N LEU A 18 7.71 -9.27 -4.10
CA LEU A 18 8.10 -8.40 -5.21
C LEU A 18 6.92 -7.50 -5.54
N ALA A 19 7.14 -6.19 -5.48
CA ALA A 19 6.13 -5.18 -5.79
C ALA A 19 6.66 -4.17 -6.79
N GLU A 20 5.76 -3.55 -7.57
CA GLU A 20 6.09 -2.36 -8.34
C GLU A 20 5.91 -1.13 -7.44
N SER A 21 6.91 -0.28 -7.41
CA SER A 21 6.88 0.99 -6.67
C SER A 21 7.49 2.08 -7.52
N ALA A 22 6.65 2.98 -8.03
CA ALA A 22 7.06 4.17 -8.80
C ALA A 22 7.99 3.85 -9.98
N GLY A 23 7.69 2.80 -10.75
CA GLY A 23 8.51 2.36 -11.88
C GLY A 23 9.73 1.53 -11.48
N ARG A 24 9.87 1.15 -10.20
CA ARG A 24 10.98 0.35 -9.69
C ARG A 24 10.46 -0.96 -9.11
N LEU A 25 11.31 -2.00 -9.18
CA LEU A 25 11.04 -3.28 -8.54
C LEU A 25 11.42 -3.15 -7.06
N ALA A 26 10.42 -3.05 -6.20
CA ALA A 26 10.58 -3.16 -4.76
C ALA A 26 10.70 -4.65 -4.41
N VAL A 27 11.73 -4.96 -3.63
CA VAL A 27 12.03 -6.32 -3.17
C VAL A 27 12.00 -6.29 -1.66
N ASP A 28 11.02 -6.95 -1.08
CA ASP A 28 10.98 -7.25 0.34
C ASP A 28 11.36 -8.73 0.51
N SER A 29 12.38 -9.00 1.30
CA SER A 29 12.88 -10.36 1.47
C SER A 29 13.48 -10.56 2.86
N PRO A 30 13.25 -11.70 3.50
CA PRO A 30 13.98 -12.06 4.69
C PRO A 30 15.46 -12.24 4.34
N ARG A 31 16.34 -11.92 5.30
CA ARG A 31 17.80 -11.80 5.11
C ARG A 31 18.47 -13.04 4.49
N GLU A 32 17.83 -14.20 4.58
CA GLU A 32 18.33 -15.50 4.11
C GLU A 32 17.73 -15.96 2.76
N ALA A 33 16.63 -15.34 2.28
CA ALA A 33 15.95 -15.74 1.05
C ALA A 33 16.53 -15.10 -0.22
N PHE A 34 17.30 -14.03 -0.07
CA PHE A 34 17.83 -13.25 -1.18
C PHE A 34 19.21 -13.77 -1.63
N THR A 35 19.21 -14.79 -2.49
CA THR A 35 20.43 -15.40 -3.04
C THR A 35 20.99 -14.62 -4.24
N PRO A 36 22.31 -14.71 -4.52
CA PRO A 36 22.90 -14.04 -5.69
C PRO A 36 22.33 -14.53 -7.02
N ASP A 37 22.04 -15.83 -7.13
CA ASP A 37 21.39 -16.44 -8.30
C ASP A 37 19.98 -15.86 -8.56
N LEU A 38 19.19 -15.69 -7.49
CA LEU A 38 17.88 -15.05 -7.58
C LEU A 38 18.00 -13.59 -8.01
N ARG A 39 19.00 -12.87 -7.50
CA ARG A 39 19.28 -11.48 -7.90
C ARG A 39 19.61 -11.39 -9.39
N GLU A 40 20.45 -12.26 -9.93
CA GLU A 40 20.77 -12.28 -11.36
C GLU A 40 19.54 -12.59 -12.22
N ALA A 41 18.72 -13.57 -11.82
CA ALA A 41 17.47 -13.90 -12.51
C ALA A 41 16.47 -12.73 -12.49
N LEU A 42 16.36 -12.01 -11.36
CA LEU A 42 15.50 -10.82 -11.24
C LEU A 42 15.99 -9.66 -12.10
N ILE A 43 17.31 -9.47 -12.22
CA ILE A 43 17.88 -8.42 -13.08
C ILE A 43 17.65 -8.76 -14.55
N ALA A 44 17.89 -10.02 -14.95
CA ALA A 44 17.73 -10.48 -16.32
C ALA A 44 16.29 -10.31 -16.83
N HIS A 45 15.29 -10.57 -15.98
CA HIS A 45 13.87 -10.50 -16.34
C HIS A 45 13.14 -9.28 -15.75
N LYS A 46 13.86 -8.27 -15.27
CA LYS A 46 13.30 -7.13 -14.53
C LYS A 46 12.15 -6.44 -15.26
N VAL A 47 12.31 -6.18 -16.55
CA VAL A 47 11.33 -5.45 -17.37
C VAL A 47 10.04 -6.26 -17.53
N GLU A 48 10.17 -7.56 -17.79
CA GLU A 48 9.03 -8.48 -17.92
C GLU A 48 8.30 -8.65 -16.58
N ILE A 49 9.04 -8.81 -15.48
CA ILE A 49 8.48 -8.92 -14.12
C ILE A 49 7.70 -7.65 -13.75
N LEU A 50 8.22 -6.47 -14.06
CA LEU A 50 7.48 -5.21 -13.86
C LEU A 50 6.19 -5.16 -14.68
N GLY A 51 6.20 -5.67 -15.91
CA GLY A 51 5.00 -5.81 -16.73
C GLY A 51 3.96 -6.72 -16.10
N LEU A 52 4.39 -7.89 -15.58
CA LEU A 52 3.51 -8.83 -14.89
C LEU A 52 2.90 -8.22 -13.61
N LEU A 53 3.70 -7.55 -12.78
CA LEU A 53 3.24 -6.90 -11.56
C LEU A 53 2.25 -5.75 -11.84
N LYS A 54 2.48 -4.97 -12.90
CA LYS A 54 1.53 -3.91 -13.32
C LYS A 54 0.21 -4.48 -13.82
N SER A 55 0.25 -5.55 -14.61
CA SER A 55 -0.95 -6.24 -15.11
C SER A 55 -1.73 -6.93 -13.99
N GLU A 56 -1.05 -7.46 -12.97
CA GLU A 56 -1.66 -8.02 -11.76
C GLU A 56 -2.33 -6.91 -10.93
N ALA A 57 -1.67 -5.76 -10.77
CA ALA A 57 -2.23 -4.59 -10.06
C ALA A 57 -3.38 -3.88 -10.82
N THR A 58 -3.44 -4.04 -12.14
CA THR A 58 -4.43 -3.36 -13.00
C THR A 58 -5.65 -4.25 -13.32
N SER A 59 -5.63 -5.55 -12.99
CA SER A 59 -6.79 -6.42 -13.20
C SER A 59 -7.83 -6.23 -12.08
N PRO A 60 -9.01 -5.65 -12.35
CA PRO A 60 -10.06 -5.49 -11.36
C PRO A 60 -11.01 -6.69 -11.49
N ALA A 61 -10.70 -7.79 -10.82
CA ALA A 61 -11.65 -8.89 -10.69
C ALA A 61 -11.43 -9.67 -9.39
N GLU A 62 -12.39 -9.47 -8.47
CA GLU A 62 -13.00 -10.57 -7.71
C GLU A 62 -12.16 -11.28 -6.62
N HIS A 63 -11.57 -10.56 -5.65
CA HIS A 63 -11.21 -11.21 -4.38
C HIS A 63 -11.46 -10.30 -3.17
N SER A 64 -12.63 -10.51 -2.56
CA SER A 64 -12.81 -10.32 -1.12
C SER A 64 -11.82 -11.20 -0.35
N THR A 65 -11.43 -10.76 0.85
CA THR A 65 -10.61 -11.45 1.86
C THR A 65 -9.09 -11.48 1.66
N SER A 66 -8.42 -10.49 2.28
CA SER A 66 -7.15 -10.58 3.04
C SER A 66 -6.31 -9.33 2.81
N SER A 67 -6.58 -8.28 3.59
CA SER A 67 -5.79 -7.04 3.60
C SER A 67 -4.50 -7.24 4.42
N LEU A 68 -3.49 -7.83 3.81
CA LEU A 68 -2.09 -7.68 4.23
C LEU A 68 -1.29 -7.24 3.02
N GLY A 69 -1.02 -5.93 2.94
CA GLY A 69 -0.09 -5.37 1.96
C GLY A 69 -0.72 -4.46 0.91
N ALA A 70 -1.55 -3.49 1.30
CA ALA A 70 -1.73 -2.30 0.47
C ALA A 70 -0.42 -1.50 0.51
N THR A 71 0.30 -1.50 -0.61
CA THR A 71 1.40 -0.58 -0.89
C THR A 71 0.92 0.85 -0.63
N HIS A 72 1.55 1.51 0.34
CA HIS A 72 1.27 2.86 0.86
C HIS A 72 1.24 3.96 -0.22
N SER A 73 0.20 4.01 -1.05
CA SER A 73 -0.23 5.27 -1.63
C SER A 73 -1.15 5.91 -0.59
N TRP A 74 -0.55 6.57 0.40
CA TRP A 74 -1.27 7.44 1.32
C TRP A 74 -2.25 8.27 0.48
N PRO A 75 -3.56 8.31 0.81
CA PRO A 75 -4.45 9.21 0.11
C PRO A 75 -3.83 10.60 0.15
N PRO A 76 -3.93 11.40 -0.93
CA PRO A 76 -3.37 12.73 -0.94
C PRO A 76 -3.91 13.45 0.28
N ARG A 77 -3.01 13.71 1.25
CA ARG A 77 -3.40 14.31 2.52
C ARG A 77 -4.25 15.55 2.19
N PRO A 78 -5.50 15.65 2.68
CA PRO A 78 -6.28 16.85 2.46
C PRO A 78 -5.42 18.05 2.86
N LYS A 79 -5.32 19.06 2.00
CA LYS A 79 -4.44 20.23 2.22
C LYS A 79 -4.72 20.91 3.57
N GLN A 80 -5.92 20.74 4.11
CA GLN A 80 -6.32 21.18 5.45
C GLN A 80 -5.52 20.54 6.60
N LEU A 81 -5.01 19.30 6.46
CA LEU A 81 -4.08 18.70 7.43
C LEU A 81 -2.79 19.51 7.63
N ALA A 82 -2.36 20.26 6.61
CA ALA A 82 -1.20 21.15 6.75
C ALA A 82 -1.47 22.31 7.70
N SER A 83 -2.74 22.69 7.89
CA SER A 83 -3.17 23.73 8.83
C SER A 83 -3.45 23.19 10.24
N TRP A 84 -3.46 21.86 10.41
CA TRP A 84 -3.68 21.24 11.71
C TRP A 84 -2.42 21.22 12.56
N SER A 85 -2.57 21.56 13.85
CA SER A 85 -1.54 21.39 14.87
C SER A 85 -1.08 19.94 14.96
N LEU A 86 0.14 19.73 15.47
CA LEU A 86 0.74 18.40 15.62
C LEU A 86 -0.17 17.47 16.45
N GLU A 87 -0.71 17.95 17.57
CA GLU A 87 -1.65 17.20 18.42
C GLU A 87 -2.88 16.70 17.65
N LYS A 88 -3.45 17.51 16.75
CA LYS A 88 -4.62 17.11 15.94
C LYS A 88 -4.26 16.01 14.95
N ARG A 89 -3.06 16.08 14.36
CA ARG A 89 -2.55 15.03 13.46
C ARG A 89 -2.26 13.73 14.19
N GLU A 90 -1.76 13.81 15.43
CA GLU A 90 -1.54 12.64 16.26
C GLU A 90 -2.85 11.99 16.72
N LEU A 91 -3.86 12.79 17.09
CA LEU A 91 -5.21 12.32 17.39
C LEU A 91 -5.84 11.60 16.20
N TRP A 92 -5.73 12.17 15.00
CA TRP A 92 -6.19 11.55 13.76
C TRP A 92 -5.52 10.19 13.51
N GLY A 93 -4.18 10.14 13.60
CA GLY A 93 -3.45 8.88 13.41
C GLY A 93 -3.83 7.81 14.44
N ARG A 94 -3.97 8.17 15.72
CA ARG A 94 -4.40 7.20 16.75
C ARG A 94 -5.82 6.70 16.51
N ARG A 95 -6.73 7.57 16.08
CA ARG A 95 -8.12 7.20 15.84
C ARG A 95 -8.28 6.32 14.59
N ALA A 96 -7.50 6.58 13.54
CA ALA A 96 -7.45 5.71 12.37
C ALA A 96 -6.97 4.30 12.75
N ASN A 97 -5.86 4.20 13.51
CA ASN A 97 -5.37 2.91 14.00
C ASN A 97 -6.40 2.16 14.85
N GLN A 98 -7.18 2.88 15.66
CA GLN A 98 -8.24 2.25 16.46
C GLN A 98 -9.36 1.68 15.59
N LEU A 99 -9.79 2.42 14.58
CA LEU A 99 -10.83 1.96 13.65
C LEU A 99 -10.35 0.79 12.79
N GLU A 100 -9.08 0.76 12.41
CA GLU A 100 -8.44 -0.39 11.76
C GLU A 100 -8.45 -1.62 12.67
N ASP A 101 -8.13 -1.46 13.97
CA ASP A 101 -8.19 -2.53 14.97
C ASP A 101 -9.62 -3.04 15.21
N GLU A 102 -10.61 -2.15 15.10
CA GLU A 102 -12.05 -2.46 15.12
C GLU A 102 -12.51 -3.19 13.84
N GLY A 103 -11.63 -3.37 12.86
CA GLY A 103 -11.87 -4.13 11.63
C GLY A 103 -12.38 -3.30 10.46
N LEU A 104 -12.32 -1.96 10.53
CA LEU A 104 -12.54 -1.13 9.35
C LEU A 104 -11.36 -1.26 8.38
N ASP A 105 -11.67 -1.19 7.09
CA ASP A 105 -10.65 -0.98 6.07
C ASP A 105 -9.90 0.33 6.34
N TRP A 106 -8.58 0.32 6.21
CA TRP A 106 -7.68 1.44 6.48
C TRP A 106 -8.15 2.76 5.84
N ARG A 107 -8.72 2.71 4.62
CA ARG A 107 -9.21 3.90 3.93
C ARG A 107 -10.48 4.46 4.57
N ALA A 108 -11.38 3.58 5.01
CA ALA A 108 -12.57 3.97 5.74
C ALA A 108 -12.22 4.47 7.15
N ALA A 109 -11.25 3.82 7.80
CA ALA A 109 -10.72 4.21 9.11
C ALA A 109 -10.07 5.60 9.08
N GLU A 110 -9.22 5.89 8.10
CA GLU A 110 -8.58 7.22 7.95
C GLU A 110 -9.62 8.33 7.68
N GLN A 111 -10.61 8.06 6.84
CA GLN A 111 -11.68 9.01 6.50
C GLN A 111 -12.57 9.29 7.71
N GLN A 112 -12.99 8.23 8.41
CA GLN A 112 -13.82 8.31 9.60
C GLN A 112 -13.07 9.04 10.74
N ALA A 113 -11.80 8.71 10.97
CA ALA A 113 -10.95 9.40 11.93
C ALA A 113 -10.78 10.89 11.58
N TYR A 114 -10.66 11.22 10.29
CA TYR A 114 -10.56 12.61 9.84
C TYR A 114 -11.84 13.39 10.19
N CYS A 115 -13.01 12.82 9.87
CA CYS A 115 -14.31 13.42 10.19
C CYS A 115 -14.45 13.64 11.71
N GLU A 116 -14.15 12.63 12.52
CA GLU A 116 -14.28 12.73 13.98
C GLU A 116 -13.37 13.82 14.58
N VAL A 117 -12.12 13.94 14.10
CA VAL A 117 -11.20 14.98 14.56
C VAL A 117 -11.60 16.36 14.02
N ALA A 118 -12.05 16.46 12.78
CA ALA A 118 -12.53 17.72 12.20
C ALA A 118 -13.75 18.25 12.97
N GLU A 119 -14.72 17.38 13.26
CA GLU A 119 -15.93 17.70 14.02
C GLU A 119 -15.60 18.11 15.47
N ALA A 120 -14.74 17.36 16.15
CA ALA A 120 -14.32 17.67 17.52
C ALA A 120 -13.63 19.04 17.66
N HIS A 121 -13.05 19.55 16.57
CA HIS A 121 -12.31 20.82 16.55
C HIS A 121 -13.01 21.94 15.78
N GLY A 122 -14.25 21.74 15.31
CA GLY A 122 -15.03 22.75 14.61
C GLY A 122 -14.46 23.16 13.24
N GLU A 123 -13.66 22.29 12.61
CA GLU A 123 -13.11 22.51 11.27
C GLU A 123 -14.13 22.12 10.20
N PRO A 124 -14.18 22.82 9.05
CA PRO A 124 -15.08 22.45 7.96
C PRO A 124 -14.67 21.09 7.37
N GLN A 125 -15.61 20.15 7.38
CA GLN A 125 -15.49 18.85 6.71
C GLN A 125 -14.99 19.04 5.28
N PRO A 126 -14.14 18.15 4.74
CA PRO A 126 -13.65 18.28 3.39
C PRO A 126 -14.86 18.09 2.49
N LEU A 127 -15.24 19.12 1.74
CA LEU A 127 -16.41 19.05 0.87
C LEU A 127 -16.35 17.76 0.06
N GLU A 128 -17.28 16.85 0.32
CA GLU A 128 -17.59 15.79 -0.63
C GLU A 128 -17.92 16.49 -1.94
N THR A 129 -17.03 16.38 -2.93
CA THR A 129 -17.26 16.91 -4.27
C THR A 129 -18.45 16.16 -4.85
N ARG A 130 -19.65 16.69 -4.61
CA ARG A 130 -20.90 16.14 -5.09
C ARG A 130 -21.01 16.47 -6.59
N ARG A 131 -20.57 15.49 -7.40
CA ARG A 131 -20.78 15.27 -8.85
C ARG A 131 -20.45 16.40 -9.82
#